data_AF-A0A1C5AX28-F1
#
_entry.id   AF-A0A1C5AX28-F1
#
_cell.length_a   1.000
_cell.length_b   1.000
_cell.length_c   1.000
_cell.angle_alpha   90.00
_cell.angle_beta   90.00
_cell.angle_gamma   90.00
#
_symmetry.space_group_name_H-M   'P 1'
#
loop_
_entity.id
_entity.type
_entity.pdbx_description
1 polymer ?
#
loop_
_entity_poly.entity_id
_entity_poly.type
_entity_poly.pdbx_seq_one_letter_code
_entity_poly.pdbx_strand_id
1 'polypeptide(L)'
;MPEDRDIGVVEARELLSVLYGYEPYMVCTLDAEWNLTACNYAFEQVMDTAAPQLRRPPVNMLRLVLHPRGLADRVHNIGEVHGHMLGQLRSRIRTAPTESLLALEREISAYRLSHPAMSAPRPALLPVHLWIDSVLLRLSSVAIRLGNGWDGAAVGPTLECLLPADDETRRFLLRRGTSGGDVGT
;
A
#
# COMPACT_ATOMS: atom_id res chain seq x y z
N MET A 1 11.08 -0.42 -34.37
CA MET A 1 10.43 0.85 -33.99
C MET A 1 10.94 1.23 -32.61
N PRO A 2 11.67 2.34 -32.43
CA PRO A 2 12.28 2.71 -31.15
C PRO A 2 11.34 3.46 -30.18
N GLU A 3 10.11 3.77 -30.59
CA GLU A 3 9.23 4.71 -29.88
C GLU A 3 8.56 4.14 -28.62
N ASP A 4 8.37 2.82 -28.52
CA ASP A 4 7.75 2.18 -27.33
C ASP A 4 8.63 2.24 -26.07
N ARG A 5 9.95 2.40 -26.21
CA ARG A 5 10.85 2.47 -25.04
C ARG A 5 10.81 3.82 -24.33
N ASP A 6 10.62 4.91 -25.07
CA ASP A 6 10.57 6.25 -24.47
C ASP A 6 9.21 6.53 -23.82
N ILE A 7 8.11 5.98 -24.34
CA ILE A 7 6.77 6.12 -23.75
C ILE A 7 6.71 5.47 -22.36
N GLY A 8 7.22 4.23 -22.21
CA GLY A 8 7.26 3.56 -20.90
C GLY A 8 8.19 4.23 -19.88
N VAL A 9 9.24 4.92 -20.33
CA VAL A 9 10.17 5.66 -19.45
C VAL A 9 9.60 7.02 -19.04
N VAL A 10 8.90 7.72 -19.92
CA VAL A 10 8.23 8.99 -19.60
C VAL A 10 7.08 8.75 -18.61
N GLU A 11 6.26 7.72 -18.82
CA GLU A 11 5.21 7.32 -17.86
C GLU A 11 5.80 6.95 -16.48
N ALA A 12 6.94 6.26 -16.45
CA ALA A 12 7.62 5.92 -15.20
C ALA A 12 8.13 7.18 -14.46
N ARG A 13 8.66 8.17 -15.16
CA ARG A 13 9.16 9.42 -14.55
C ARG A 13 8.02 10.29 -14.01
N GLU A 14 6.94 10.43 -14.76
CA GLU A 14 5.76 11.16 -14.34
C GLU A 14 5.13 10.50 -13.11
N LEU A 15 5.04 9.17 -13.11
CA LEU A 15 4.57 8.43 -11.95
C LEU A 15 5.45 8.66 -10.71
N LEU A 16 6.77 8.60 -10.85
CA LEU A 16 7.68 8.90 -9.75
C LEU A 16 7.50 10.33 -9.23
N SER A 17 7.27 11.29 -10.12
CA SER A 17 7.03 12.70 -9.74
C SER A 17 5.73 12.85 -8.94
N VAL A 18 4.68 12.12 -9.32
CA VAL A 18 3.44 12.03 -8.54
C VAL A 18 3.71 11.41 -7.18
N LEU A 19 4.42 10.28 -7.11
CA LEU A 19 4.71 9.58 -5.85
C LEU A 19 5.50 10.47 -4.88
N TYR A 20 6.55 11.14 -5.35
CA TYR A 20 7.33 12.07 -4.52
C TYR A 20 6.54 13.33 -4.15
N GLY A 21 5.57 13.74 -4.97
CA GLY A 21 4.66 14.85 -4.65
C GLY A 21 3.77 14.60 -3.42
N TYR A 22 3.59 13.34 -3.01
CA TYR A 22 2.87 12.98 -1.79
C TYR A 22 3.74 13.01 -0.52
N GLU A 23 5.06 13.15 -0.63
CA GLU A 23 5.93 13.24 0.55
C GLU A 23 5.47 14.39 1.48
N PRO A 24 5.45 14.18 2.82
CA PRO A 24 5.94 13.00 3.56
C PRO A 24 4.86 11.96 3.87
N TYR A 25 3.76 11.94 3.14
CA TYR A 25 2.73 10.91 3.26
C TYR A 25 3.13 9.68 2.46
N MET A 26 2.76 8.51 2.94
CA MET A 26 3.14 7.26 2.29
C MET A 26 2.26 7.01 1.07
N VAL A 27 2.87 6.72 -0.07
CA VAL A 27 2.16 6.35 -1.28
C VAL A 27 2.91 5.30 -2.08
N CYS A 28 2.16 4.42 -2.74
CA CYS A 28 2.72 3.46 -3.67
C CYS A 28 1.77 3.13 -4.82
N THR A 29 2.28 2.51 -5.87
CA THR A 29 1.48 1.90 -6.93
C THR A 29 1.50 0.39 -6.87
N LEU A 30 0.34 -0.20 -7.17
CA LEU A 30 0.09 -1.63 -7.18
C LEU A 30 -0.44 -2.09 -8.53
N ASP A 31 -0.03 -3.27 -8.98
CA ASP A 31 -0.66 -3.96 -10.11
C ASP A 31 -2.02 -4.58 -9.72
N ALA A 32 -2.62 -5.33 -10.65
CA ALA A 32 -3.92 -5.97 -10.43
C ALA A 32 -3.91 -7.15 -9.43
N GLU A 33 -2.73 -7.65 -9.05
CA GLU A 33 -2.51 -8.72 -8.06
C GLU A 33 -1.90 -8.20 -6.75
N TRP A 34 -1.95 -6.88 -6.52
CA TRP A 34 -1.39 -6.20 -5.35
C TRP A 34 0.13 -6.27 -5.23
N ASN A 35 0.86 -6.50 -6.33
CA ASN A 35 2.32 -6.36 -6.32
C ASN A 35 2.71 -4.90 -6.46
N LEU A 36 3.65 -4.47 -5.62
CA LEU A 36 4.25 -3.15 -5.64
C LEU A 36 4.99 -2.94 -6.96
N THR A 37 4.64 -1.87 -7.67
CA THR A 37 5.32 -1.46 -8.91
C THR A 37 6.24 -0.26 -8.71
N ALA A 38 5.88 0.64 -7.78
CA ALA A 38 6.71 1.76 -7.34
C ALA A 38 6.19 2.29 -5.99
N CYS A 39 7.01 3.03 -5.25
CA CYS A 39 6.63 3.72 -4.02
C CYS A 39 7.48 4.95 -3.78
N ASN A 40 7.03 5.84 -2.88
CA ASN A 40 7.83 6.95 -2.41
C ASN A 40 8.70 6.56 -1.21
N TYR A 41 9.61 7.47 -0.82
CA TYR A 41 10.59 7.23 0.23
C TYR A 41 9.94 7.06 1.61
N ALA A 42 8.86 7.79 1.92
CA ALA A 42 8.09 7.58 3.14
C ALA A 42 7.55 6.15 3.25
N PHE A 43 7.03 5.59 2.15
CA PHE A 43 6.54 4.22 2.12
C PHE A 43 7.69 3.21 2.26
N GLU A 44 8.82 3.43 1.57
CA GLU A 44 10.02 2.58 1.67
C GLU A 44 10.52 2.44 3.10
N GLN A 45 10.59 3.55 3.85
CA GLN A 45 11.03 3.54 5.25
C GLN A 45 10.15 2.64 6.13
N VAL A 46 8.83 2.62 5.90
CA VAL A 46 7.92 1.73 6.63
C VAL A 46 8.10 0.29 6.16
N MET A 47 8.19 0.07 4.85
CA MET A 47 8.42 -1.25 4.28
C MET A 47 9.70 -1.90 4.84
N ASP A 48 10.79 -1.14 4.98
CA ASP A 48 12.10 -1.62 5.47
C ASP A 48 12.09 -2.23 6.86
N THR A 49 11.03 -1.95 7.62
CA THR A 49 10.81 -2.52 8.93
C THR A 49 10.27 -3.96 8.90
N ALA A 50 9.87 -4.46 7.72
CA ALA A 50 9.40 -5.83 7.50
C ALA A 50 10.56 -6.81 7.22
N ALA A 51 10.29 -8.10 7.42
CA ALA A 51 11.28 -9.15 7.17
C ALA A 51 11.79 -9.13 5.71
N PRO A 52 13.09 -9.34 5.45
CA PRO A 52 13.69 -9.21 4.12
C PRO A 52 13.00 -10.05 3.03
N GLN A 53 12.43 -11.20 3.39
CA GLN A 53 11.75 -12.08 2.43
C GLN A 53 10.46 -11.46 1.88
N LEU A 54 9.83 -10.54 2.62
CA LEU A 54 8.62 -9.83 2.20
C LEU A 54 8.93 -8.59 1.35
N ARG A 55 10.20 -8.17 1.30
CA ARG A 55 10.69 -7.01 0.54
C ARG A 55 11.39 -7.40 -0.77
N ARG A 56 11.50 -8.70 -1.08
CA ARG A 56 12.06 -9.17 -2.34
C ARG A 56 11.00 -9.11 -3.44
N PRO A 57 11.30 -8.55 -4.61
CA PRO A 57 10.38 -8.56 -5.73
C PRO A 57 9.94 -9.98 -6.13
N PRO A 58 8.66 -10.18 -6.50
CA PRO A 58 7.57 -9.20 -6.40
C PRO A 58 7.15 -8.97 -4.93
N VAL A 59 7.12 -7.70 -4.50
CA VAL A 59 6.66 -7.32 -3.16
C VAL A 59 5.14 -7.26 -3.18
N ASN A 60 4.47 -8.24 -2.58
CA ASN A 60 3.02 -8.28 -2.54
C ASN A 60 2.50 -7.51 -1.32
N MET A 61 1.69 -6.47 -1.53
CA MET A 61 1.16 -5.59 -0.48
C MET A 61 0.36 -6.36 0.57
N LEU A 62 -0.46 -7.35 0.16
CA LEU A 62 -1.25 -8.14 1.11
C LEU A 62 -0.33 -8.94 2.05
N ARG A 63 0.75 -9.51 1.52
CA ARG A 63 1.76 -10.20 2.35
C ARG A 63 2.51 -9.20 3.24
N LEU A 64 2.93 -8.07 2.70
CA LEU A 64 3.66 -7.04 3.44
C LEU A 64 2.85 -6.55 4.65
N VAL A 65 1.56 -6.28 4.48
CA VAL A 65 0.70 -5.73 5.54
C VAL A 65 0.23 -6.81 6.51
N LEU A 66 -0.18 -7.99 6.03
CA LEU A 66 -0.92 -8.97 6.83
C LEU A 66 -0.04 -10.07 7.43
N HIS A 67 1.16 -10.30 6.90
CA HIS A 67 2.03 -11.35 7.42
C HIS A 67 2.56 -10.95 8.82
N PRO A 68 2.64 -11.88 9.80
CA PRO A 68 3.14 -11.59 11.16
C PRO A 68 4.54 -10.97 11.18
N ARG A 69 5.45 -11.48 10.33
CA ARG A 69 6.80 -10.90 10.09
C ARG A 69 6.83 -9.67 9.16
N GLY A 70 5.66 -9.18 8.75
CA GLY A 70 5.48 -7.99 7.92
C GLY A 70 5.17 -6.77 8.79
N LEU A 71 4.10 -6.07 8.46
CA LEU A 71 3.62 -4.91 9.22
C LEU A 71 2.48 -5.24 10.18
N ALA A 72 2.00 -6.49 10.23
CA ALA A 72 0.81 -6.86 10.99
C ALA A 72 0.87 -6.46 12.47
N ASP A 73 2.03 -6.67 13.13
CA ASP A 73 2.23 -6.31 14.54
C ASP A 73 2.36 -4.80 14.78
N ARG A 74 2.58 -4.00 13.72
CA ARG A 74 2.59 -2.54 13.79
C ARG A 74 1.21 -1.92 13.54
N VAL A 75 0.27 -2.68 12.97
CA VAL A 75 -1.08 -2.20 12.69
C VAL A 75 -1.96 -2.50 13.92
N HIS A 76 -2.28 -1.46 14.68
CA HIS A 76 -3.06 -1.60 15.91
C HIS A 76 -4.46 -2.19 15.66
N ASN A 77 -5.12 -1.78 14.57
CA ASN A 77 -6.44 -2.29 14.17
C ASN A 77 -6.34 -3.41 13.10
N ILE A 78 -5.37 -4.32 13.21
CA ILE A 78 -5.09 -5.35 12.18
C ILE A 78 -6.30 -6.22 11.82
N GLY A 79 -7.20 -6.48 12.77
CA GLY A 79 -8.42 -7.26 12.52
C GLY A 79 -9.34 -6.62 11.47
N GLU A 80 -9.47 -5.29 11.47
CA GLU A 80 -10.26 -4.53 10.50
C GLU A 80 -9.55 -4.50 9.13
N VAL A 81 -8.24 -4.21 9.14
CA VAL A 81 -7.42 -4.15 7.93
C VAL A 81 -7.39 -5.50 7.21
N HIS A 82 -7.19 -6.59 7.95
CA HIS A 82 -7.22 -7.95 7.39
C HIS A 82 -8.56 -8.30 6.80
N GLY A 83 -9.66 -8.07 7.53
CA GLY A 83 -11.01 -8.36 7.05
C GLY A 83 -11.35 -7.59 5.77
N HIS A 84 -10.97 -6.31 5.70
CA HIS A 84 -11.17 -5.48 4.52
C HIS A 84 -10.36 -6.00 3.32
N MET A 85 -9.05 -6.19 3.48
CA MET A 85 -8.15 -6.63 2.41
C MET A 85 -8.51 -8.04 1.89
N LEU A 86 -8.81 -8.98 2.78
CA LEU A 86 -9.28 -10.32 2.42
C LEU A 86 -10.63 -10.27 1.69
N GLY A 87 -11.52 -9.36 2.10
CA GLY A 87 -12.78 -9.09 1.41
C GLY A 87 -12.59 -8.60 -0.03
N GLN A 88 -11.61 -7.70 -0.25
CA GLN A 88 -11.24 -7.24 -1.58
C GLN A 88 -10.65 -8.36 -2.44
N LEU A 89 -9.71 -9.15 -1.90
CA LEU A 89 -9.11 -10.30 -2.58
C LEU A 89 -10.18 -11.31 -3.01
N ARG A 90 -11.07 -11.70 -2.09
CA ARG A 90 -12.19 -12.61 -2.39
C ARG A 90 -13.13 -12.04 -3.44
N SER A 91 -13.36 -10.72 -3.43
CA SER A 91 -14.15 -10.08 -4.48
C SER A 91 -13.47 -10.16 -5.84
N ARG A 92 -12.17 -9.93 -5.90
CA ARG A 92 -11.38 -10.05 -7.13
C ARG A 92 -11.41 -11.49 -7.67
N ILE A 93 -11.23 -12.49 -6.81
CA ILE A 93 -11.31 -13.91 -7.19
C ILE A 93 -12.67 -14.25 -7.80
N ARG A 94 -13.78 -13.73 -7.24
CA ARG A 94 -15.12 -13.97 -7.81
C ARG A 94 -15.28 -13.41 -9.22
N THR A 95 -14.65 -12.27 -9.53
CA THR A 95 -14.78 -11.61 -10.83
C THR A 95 -13.77 -12.12 -11.86
N ALA A 96 -12.54 -12.43 -11.43
CA ALA A 96 -11.44 -12.87 -12.29
C ALA A 96 -10.48 -13.77 -11.50
N PRO A 97 -10.80 -15.06 -11.34
CA PRO A 97 -9.98 -15.98 -10.56
C PRO A 97 -8.68 -16.35 -11.31
N THR A 98 -7.59 -16.46 -10.56
CA THR A 98 -6.33 -17.04 -11.02
C THR A 98 -5.81 -18.00 -9.95
N GLU A 99 -4.95 -18.94 -10.34
CA GLU A 99 -4.31 -19.85 -9.37
C GLU A 99 -3.47 -19.07 -8.34
N SER A 100 -2.81 -18.00 -8.75
CA SER A 100 -2.03 -17.13 -7.86
C SER A 100 -2.90 -16.48 -6.78
N LEU A 101 -4.06 -15.93 -7.14
CA LEU A 101 -4.98 -15.30 -6.21
C LEU A 101 -5.62 -16.32 -5.25
N LEU A 102 -5.97 -17.52 -5.75
CA LEU A 102 -6.49 -18.62 -4.92
C LEU A 102 -5.43 -19.15 -3.93
N ALA A 103 -4.17 -19.23 -4.33
CA ALA A 103 -3.08 -19.57 -3.42
C ALA A 103 -2.86 -18.48 -2.36
N LEU A 104 -2.89 -17.21 -2.77
CA LEU A 104 -2.74 -16.06 -1.88
C LEU A 104 -3.87 -15.97 -0.84
N GLU A 105 -5.12 -16.26 -1.22
CA GLU A 105 -6.26 -16.27 -0.29
C GLU A 105 -6.10 -17.34 0.80
N ARG A 106 -5.66 -18.55 0.41
CA ARG A 106 -5.37 -19.63 1.36
C ARG A 106 -4.23 -19.26 2.31
N GLU A 107 -3.17 -18.65 1.78
CA GLU A 107 -2.01 -18.20 2.55
C GLU A 107 -2.42 -17.15 3.59
N ILE A 108 -3.10 -16.08 3.17
CA ILE A 108 -3.52 -14.97 4.06
C ILE A 108 -4.54 -15.43 5.10
N SER A 109 -5.43 -16.35 4.74
CA SER A 109 -6.41 -16.92 5.66
C SER A 109 -5.77 -17.76 6.77
N ALA A 110 -4.55 -18.25 6.55
CA ALA A 110 -3.80 -19.05 7.54
C ALA A 110 -2.97 -18.19 8.52
N TYR A 111 -2.85 -16.88 8.30
CA TYR A 111 -2.11 -16.00 9.20
C TYR A 111 -2.78 -15.91 10.57
N ARG A 112 -2.01 -16.17 11.63
CA ARG A 112 -2.43 -15.91 13.01
C ARG A 112 -2.27 -14.42 13.28
N LEU A 113 -3.39 -13.76 13.54
CA LEU A 113 -3.42 -12.35 13.87
C LEU A 113 -3.47 -12.15 15.39
N SER A 114 -2.86 -11.07 15.86
CA SER A 114 -2.92 -10.65 17.26
C SER A 114 -4.34 -10.28 17.70
N HIS A 115 -5.20 -9.86 16.75
CA HIS A 115 -6.63 -9.66 16.93
C HIS A 115 -7.40 -10.36 15.80
N PRO A 116 -8.55 -11.00 16.08
CA PRO A 116 -9.28 -11.73 15.06
C PRO A 116 -9.74 -10.81 13.93
N ALA A 117 -9.75 -11.35 12.70
CA ALA A 117 -10.30 -10.63 11.55
C ALA A 117 -11.76 -10.26 11.81
N MET A 118 -12.09 -8.99 11.65
CA MET A 118 -13.44 -8.49 11.84
C MET A 118 -14.15 -8.40 10.49
N SER A 119 -15.42 -8.83 10.46
CA SER A 119 -16.31 -8.47 9.37
C SER A 119 -16.68 -6.99 9.52
N ALA A 120 -15.75 -6.10 9.16
CA ALA A 120 -15.98 -4.67 9.26
C ALA A 120 -17.07 -4.23 8.25
N PRO A 121 -17.95 -3.28 8.62
CA PRO A 121 -18.67 -2.48 7.62
C PRO A 121 -17.63 -1.97 6.62
N ARG A 122 -17.85 -2.09 5.30
CA ARG A 122 -16.91 -1.57 4.30
C ARG A 122 -16.93 -0.05 4.39
N PRO A 123 -15.96 0.60 5.06
CA PRO A 123 -16.01 2.04 5.22
C PRO A 123 -15.70 2.69 3.87
N ALA A 124 -16.13 3.94 3.67
CA ALA A 124 -15.79 4.68 2.45
C ALA A 124 -14.26 4.85 2.28
N LEU A 125 -13.54 4.95 3.41
CA LEU A 125 -12.08 4.95 3.50
C LEU A 125 -11.67 3.97 4.61
N LEU A 126 -10.67 3.13 4.37
CA LEU A 126 -10.19 2.18 5.38
C LEU A 126 -9.32 2.92 6.42
N PRO A 127 -9.69 2.95 7.72
CA PRO A 127 -8.79 3.45 8.75
C PRO A 127 -7.63 2.47 8.97
N VAL A 128 -6.42 3.00 9.06
CA VAL A 128 -5.19 2.25 9.36
C VAL A 128 -4.49 2.94 10.53
N HIS A 129 -4.37 2.24 11.66
CA HIS A 129 -3.69 2.73 12.84
C HIS A 129 -2.30 2.10 12.92
N LEU A 130 -1.26 2.84 12.53
CA LEU A 130 0.09 2.31 12.32
C LEU A 130 1.08 2.88 13.34
N TRP A 131 1.83 2.01 14.01
CA TRP A 131 2.95 2.41 14.86
C TRP A 131 4.20 2.76 14.06
N ILE A 132 4.70 4.00 14.23
CA ILE A 132 5.99 4.47 13.71
C ILE A 132 6.73 5.20 14.84
N ASP A 133 8.00 4.83 15.10
CA ASP A 133 8.83 5.41 16.17
C ASP A 133 8.12 5.52 17.55
N SER A 134 7.32 4.52 17.91
CA SER A 134 6.48 4.51 19.13
C SER A 134 5.37 5.57 19.17
N VAL A 135 5.00 6.15 18.03
CA VAL A 135 3.82 7.01 17.85
C VAL A 135 2.78 6.25 17.04
N LEU A 136 1.54 6.22 17.53
CA LEU A 136 0.42 5.64 16.81
C LEU A 136 -0.16 6.67 15.85
N LEU A 137 0.02 6.44 14.56
CA LEU A 137 -0.53 7.28 13.50
C LEU A 137 -1.92 6.81 13.13
N ARG A 138 -2.86 7.75 12.97
CA ARG A 138 -4.19 7.48 12.40
C ARG A 138 -4.20 7.90 10.94
N LEU A 139 -4.37 6.91 10.07
CA LEU A 139 -4.29 7.08 8.63
C LEU A 139 -5.59 6.65 7.96
N SER A 140 -5.87 7.24 6.81
CA SER A 140 -6.91 6.81 5.88
C SER A 140 -6.25 6.23 4.64
N SER A 141 -6.57 4.97 4.34
CA SER A 141 -6.21 4.30 3.09
C SER A 141 -7.12 4.80 1.96
N VAL A 142 -6.51 5.31 0.90
CA VAL A 142 -7.20 5.80 -0.30
C VAL A 142 -6.62 5.08 -1.52
N ALA A 143 -7.44 4.28 -2.18
CA ALA A 143 -7.09 3.60 -3.42
C ALA A 143 -7.63 4.37 -4.63
N ILE A 144 -6.75 4.82 -5.51
CA ILE A 144 -7.09 5.56 -6.74
C ILE A 144 -6.66 4.72 -7.93
N ARG A 145 -7.60 4.35 -8.79
CA ARG A 145 -7.28 3.64 -10.04
C ARG A 145 -6.77 4.64 -11.08
N LEU A 146 -5.51 4.51 -11.47
CA LEU A 146 -4.96 5.29 -12.57
C LEU A 146 -5.42 4.68 -13.90
N GLY A 147 -5.77 5.54 -14.84
CA GLY A 147 -6.18 5.16 -16.19
C GLY A 147 -6.25 6.40 -17.06
N ASN A 148 -6.20 6.22 -18.37
CA ASN A 148 -6.51 7.29 -19.31
C ASN A 148 -8.02 7.53 -19.26
N GLY A 149 -8.46 8.55 -18.52
CA GLY A 149 -9.88 8.83 -18.24
C GLY A 149 -10.80 9.01 -19.45
N TRP A 150 -10.28 8.86 -20.67
CA TRP A 150 -10.97 8.97 -21.96
C TRP A 150 -11.48 7.64 -22.52
N ASP A 151 -10.88 6.50 -22.17
CA ASP A 151 -11.19 5.20 -22.82
C ASP A 151 -12.21 4.35 -22.04
N GLY A 152 -12.75 4.86 -20.93
CA GLY A 152 -13.78 4.18 -20.12
C GLY A 152 -13.33 2.88 -19.44
N ALA A 153 -12.14 2.37 -19.77
CA ALA A 153 -11.53 1.20 -19.17
C ALA A 153 -10.50 1.64 -18.12
N ALA A 154 -10.82 1.46 -16.83
CA ALA A 154 -9.87 1.67 -15.74
C ALA A 154 -8.88 0.49 -15.62
N VAL A 155 -8.22 0.15 -16.72
CA VAL A 155 -7.14 -0.86 -16.77
C VAL A 155 -5.85 -0.12 -16.50
N GLY A 156 -5.46 -0.07 -15.24
CA GLY A 156 -4.20 0.56 -14.84
C GLY A 156 -3.84 0.27 -13.39
N PRO A 157 -2.66 0.72 -12.96
CA PRO A 157 -2.19 0.52 -11.60
C PRO A 157 -3.08 1.26 -10.59
N THR A 158 -3.10 0.75 -9.37
CA THR A 158 -3.76 1.43 -8.25
C THR A 158 -2.74 2.23 -7.49
N LEU A 159 -2.96 3.53 -7.33
CA LEU A 159 -2.25 4.36 -6.37
C LEU A 159 -2.88 4.15 -5.00
N GLU A 160 -2.12 3.64 -4.04
CA GLU A 160 -2.54 3.47 -2.66
C GLU A 160 -1.87 4.56 -1.81
N CYS A 161 -2.68 5.44 -1.23
CA CYS A 161 -2.22 6.56 -0.40
C CYS A 161 -2.63 6.33 1.06
N LEU A 162 -1.69 6.46 1.99
CA LEU A 162 -1.98 6.49 3.42
C LEU A 162 -1.85 7.94 3.91
N LEU A 163 -2.99 8.60 4.06
CA LEU A 163 -3.07 10.02 4.40
C LEU A 163 -3.39 10.22 5.89
N PRO A 164 -2.90 11.29 6.54
CA PRO A 164 -3.25 11.56 7.93
C PRO A 164 -4.76 11.75 8.10
N ALA A 165 -5.35 11.02 9.04
CA ALA A 165 -6.76 11.13 9.40
C ALA A 165 -7.02 12.19 10.50
N ASP A 166 -5.95 12.68 11.14
CA ASP A 166 -5.99 13.75 12.13
C ASP A 166 -4.78 14.70 12.02
N ASP A 167 -4.92 15.87 12.65
CA ASP A 167 -3.90 16.90 12.67
C ASP A 167 -2.60 16.46 13.38
N GLU A 168 -2.70 15.60 14.40
CA GLU A 168 -1.55 15.13 15.16
C GLU A 168 -0.64 14.27 14.28
N THR A 169 -1.24 13.30 13.59
CA THR A 169 -0.57 12.45 12.59
C THR A 169 0.03 13.30 11.48
N ARG A 170 -0.72 14.30 10.98
CA ARG A 170 -0.22 15.23 9.95
C ARG A 170 1.03 15.96 10.41
N ARG A 171 1.00 16.56 11.61
CA ARG A 171 2.15 17.30 12.17
C ARG A 171 3.34 16.38 12.41
N PHE A 172 3.12 15.13 12.83
CA PHE A 172 4.19 14.15 13.02
C PHE A 172 4.90 13.83 11.69
N LEU A 173 4.14 13.48 10.65
CA LEU A 173 4.70 13.15 9.33
C LEU A 173 5.44 14.33 8.71
N LEU A 174 4.93 15.56 8.83
CA LEU A 174 5.61 16.76 8.37
C LEU A 174 6.97 16.97 9.04
N ARG A 175 7.06 16.81 10.37
CA ARG A 175 8.34 16.94 11.10
C ARG A 175 9.34 15.83 10.71
N ARG A 176 8.85 14.61 10.50
CA ARG A 176 9.68 13.48 10.07
C ARG A 176 10.24 13.73 8.67
N GLY A 177 9.42 14.18 7.73
CA GLY A 177 9.82 14.51 6.36
C GLY A 177 10.86 15.60 6.28
N THR A 178 10.74 16.66 7.09
CA THR A 178 11.72 17.75 7.14
C THR A 178 13.07 17.32 7.74
N SER A 179 13.11 16.24 8.53
CA SER A 179 14.35 15.75 9.16
C SER A 179 15.18 14.82 8.25
N GLY A 180 14.59 14.34 7.14
CA GLY A 180 15.26 13.47 6.16
C GLY A 180 15.84 14.20 4.94
N GLY A 181 15.68 15.53 4.87
CA GLY A 181 16.16 16.36 3.74
C GLY A 181 17.63 16.82 3.86
N ASP A 182 18.29 16.55 4.98
CA ASP A 182 19.71 16.86 5.20
C ASP A 182 20.59 15.64 4.88
N VAL A 183 20.62 15.24 3.61
CA VAL A 183 21.63 14.31 3.08
C VAL A 183 22.13 14.83 1.73
N GLY A 184 23.29 15.51 1.75
CA GLY A 184 24.15 15.77 0.59
C GLY A 184 24.01 17.15 -0.04
N THR A 185 24.78 18.14 0.43
CA THR A 185 25.93 18.72 -0.32
C THR A 185 26.56 17.82 -1.37
#